data_AF-A0A951BGG1-F1
#
_entry.id   AF-A0A951BGG1-F1
#
_cell.length_a   1.000
_cell.length_b   1.000
_cell.length_c   1.000
_cell.angle_alpha   90.00
_cell.angle_beta   90.00
_cell.angle_gamma   90.00
#
_symmetry.space_group_name_H-M   'P 1'
#
loop_
_entity.id
_entity.type
_entity.pdbx_description
1 polymer ?
#
loop_
_entity_poly.entity_id
_entity_poly.type
_entity_poly.pdbx_seq_one_letter_code
_entity_poly.pdbx_strand_id
1 'polypeptide(L)'
;MELTIDERAELQAVVKSADVPAPVATRARIVLWHSEGRLKKQVAELAGVSRPTVDLWLSHYQTEGLAGLVDRSHAAPREQVPAPIRARLLAATRTSPPADTGLSHWSNQEMAAFTRQSIRRGTFSSVKVLIKQIRDYIMHWNTSAKPFVWTATADEILAKVRLVETNIKKLVDNNAK
;
A
#
# COMPACT_ATOMS: atom_id res chain seq x y z
N MET A 1 -27.95 2.20 27.17
CA MET A 1 -27.39 3.36 27.89
C MET A 1 -28.52 4.36 28.00
N GLU A 2 -28.82 4.81 29.21
CA GLU A 2 -29.82 5.84 29.43
C GLU A 2 -29.20 7.22 29.18
N LEU A 3 -29.88 8.06 28.41
CA LEU A 3 -29.48 9.45 28.18
C LEU A 3 -30.35 10.36 29.02
N THR A 4 -29.75 11.39 29.60
CA THR A 4 -30.51 12.49 30.21
C THR A 4 -31.28 13.28 29.15
N ILE A 5 -32.26 14.06 29.60
CA ILE A 5 -33.07 14.93 28.71
C ILE A 5 -32.17 15.92 27.98
N ASP A 6 -31.20 16.50 28.70
CA ASP A 6 -30.27 17.50 28.16
C ASP A 6 -29.33 16.88 27.12
N GLU A 7 -28.72 15.73 27.42
CA GLU A 7 -27.87 15.00 26.46
C GLU A 7 -28.63 14.59 25.19
N ARG A 8 -29.89 14.17 25.36
CA ARG A 8 -30.76 13.84 24.22
C ARG A 8 -31.05 15.09 23.38
N ALA A 9 -31.31 16.24 24.02
CA ALA A 9 -31.54 17.50 23.32
C ALA A 9 -30.28 17.97 22.57
N GLU A 10 -29.10 17.84 23.16
CA GLU A 10 -27.81 18.15 22.52
C GLU A 10 -27.57 17.29 21.28
N LEU A 11 -27.74 15.96 21.38
CA LEU A 11 -27.59 15.05 20.25
C LEU A 11 -28.60 15.34 19.14
N GLN A 12 -29.84 15.68 19.49
CA GLN A 12 -30.85 16.08 18.51
C GLN A 12 -30.50 17.39 17.81
N ALA A 13 -29.94 18.37 18.53
CA ALA A 13 -29.46 19.61 17.95
C ALA A 13 -28.32 19.35 16.93
N VAL A 14 -27.38 18.47 17.26
CA VAL A 14 -26.27 18.08 16.37
C VAL A 14 -26.77 17.38 15.10
N VAL A 15 -27.79 16.51 15.21
CA VAL A 15 -28.37 15.84 14.05
C VAL A 15 -29.14 16.81 13.14
N LYS A 16 -29.73 17.87 13.69
CA LYS A 16 -30.51 18.87 12.97
C LYS A 16 -29.66 20.02 12.40
N SER A 17 -28.47 20.24 12.93
CA SER A 17 -27.58 21.33 12.50
C SER A 17 -27.03 21.08 11.09
N ALA A 18 -27.07 22.13 10.25
CA ALA A 18 -26.49 22.10 8.91
C ALA A 18 -24.96 22.30 8.92
N ASP A 19 -24.42 22.91 9.98
CA ASP A 19 -22.98 23.22 10.10
C ASP A 19 -22.14 22.03 10.57
N VAL A 20 -22.80 20.96 11.04
CA VAL A 20 -22.12 19.77 11.54
C VAL A 20 -21.76 18.84 10.38
N PRO A 21 -20.49 18.36 10.30
CA PRO A 21 -20.12 17.37 9.29
C PRO A 21 -21.01 16.13 9.34
N ALA A 22 -21.45 15.65 8.17
CA ALA A 22 -22.34 14.51 8.06
C ALA A 22 -21.90 13.26 8.86
N PRO A 23 -20.60 12.91 8.97
CA PRO A 23 -20.17 11.79 9.81
C PRO A 23 -20.48 11.98 11.29
N VAL A 24 -20.33 13.20 11.82
CA VAL A 24 -20.62 13.52 13.23
C VAL A 24 -22.12 13.40 13.50
N ALA A 25 -22.96 13.90 12.59
CA ALA A 25 -24.41 13.72 12.68
C ALA A 25 -24.81 12.22 12.64
N THR A 26 -24.17 11.41 11.79
CA THR A 26 -24.40 9.96 11.75
C THR A 26 -24.00 9.28 13.07
N ARG A 27 -22.85 9.65 13.65
CA ARG A 27 -22.41 9.13 14.96
C ARG A 27 -23.38 9.53 16.08
N ALA A 28 -23.94 10.74 16.05
CA ALA A 28 -24.97 11.16 16.99
C ALA A 28 -26.29 10.36 16.84
N ARG A 29 -26.70 10.04 15.60
CA ARG A 29 -27.86 9.16 15.34
C ARG A 29 -27.66 7.76 15.92
N ILE A 30 -26.45 7.21 15.83
CA ILE A 30 -26.13 5.90 16.43
C ILE A 30 -26.42 5.89 17.92
N VAL A 31 -26.00 6.93 18.65
CA VAL A 31 -26.23 7.06 20.10
C VAL A 31 -27.72 7.21 20.42
N LEU A 32 -28.43 8.07 19.68
CA LEU A 32 -29.88 8.27 19.84
C LEU A 32 -30.66 6.97 19.62
N TRP A 33 -30.44 6.29 18.50
CA TRP A 33 -31.09 5.02 18.17
C TRP A 33 -30.82 3.93 19.20
N HIS A 34 -29.60 3.88 19.75
CA HIS A 34 -29.30 2.93 20.81
C HIS A 34 -30.04 3.26 22.12
N SER A 35 -30.18 4.55 22.45
CA SER A 35 -30.97 5.00 23.62
C SER A 35 -32.48 4.74 23.47
N GLU A 36 -32.97 4.64 22.23
CA GLU A 36 -34.35 4.24 21.92
C GLU A 36 -34.59 2.72 22.06
N GLY A 37 -33.57 1.96 22.47
CA GLY A 37 -33.68 0.51 22.66
C GLY A 37 -33.47 -0.32 21.40
N ARG A 38 -33.05 0.28 20.27
CA ARG A 38 -32.76 -0.48 19.04
C ARG A 38 -31.56 -1.39 19.24
N LEU A 39 -31.64 -2.59 18.67
CA LEU A 39 -30.54 -3.55 18.69
C LEU A 39 -29.35 -3.02 17.89
N LYS A 40 -28.14 -3.25 18.38
CA LYS A 40 -26.90 -2.81 17.71
C LYS A 40 -26.80 -3.25 16.25
N LYS A 41 -27.37 -4.41 15.91
CA LYS A 41 -27.48 -4.90 14.53
C LYS A 41 -28.33 -3.97 13.65
N GLN A 42 -29.50 -3.56 14.13
CA GLN A 42 -30.41 -2.66 13.41
C GLN A 42 -29.82 -1.25 13.30
N VAL A 43 -29.16 -0.77 14.35
CA VAL A 43 -28.46 0.52 14.35
C VAL A 43 -27.35 0.54 13.30
N ALA A 44 -26.56 -0.53 13.22
CA ALA A 44 -25.49 -0.68 12.22
C ALA A 44 -26.04 -0.64 10.79
N GLU A 45 -27.16 -1.34 10.54
CA GLU A 45 -27.84 -1.36 9.24
C GLU A 45 -28.38 0.03 8.85
N LEU A 46 -29.08 0.71 9.77
CA LEU A 46 -29.61 2.07 9.55
C LEU A 46 -28.50 3.11 9.31
N ALA A 47 -27.36 2.97 9.99
CA ALA A 47 -26.24 3.88 9.86
C ALA A 47 -25.29 3.53 8.69
N GLY A 48 -25.45 2.37 8.05
CA GLY A 48 -24.56 1.89 6.99
C GLY A 48 -23.14 1.57 7.48
N VAL A 49 -22.98 1.15 8.75
CA VAL A 49 -21.67 0.84 9.35
C VAL A 49 -21.64 -0.59 9.91
N SER A 50 -20.46 -1.04 10.34
CA SER A 50 -20.31 -2.34 11.00
C SER A 50 -20.77 -2.30 12.47
N ARG A 51 -21.19 -3.44 13.03
CA ARG A 51 -21.52 -3.55 14.48
C ARG A 51 -20.36 -3.10 15.40
N PRO A 52 -19.09 -3.49 15.14
CA PRO A 52 -17.95 -2.96 15.90
C PRO A 52 -17.82 -1.44 15.86
N THR A 53 -18.19 -0.80 14.74
CA THR A 53 -18.20 0.66 14.63
C THR A 53 -19.27 1.28 15.54
N VAL A 54 -20.43 0.65 15.68
CA VAL A 54 -21.46 1.07 16.64
C VAL A 54 -20.92 0.95 18.07
N ASP A 55 -20.30 -0.17 18.41
CA ASP A 55 -19.72 -0.38 19.75
C ASP A 55 -18.65 0.68 20.07
N LEU A 56 -17.79 0.99 19.11
CA LEU A 56 -16.77 2.04 19.24
C LEU A 56 -17.38 3.39 19.58
N TRP A 57 -18.36 3.85 18.81
CA TRP A 57 -18.96 5.18 19.01
C TRP A 57 -19.78 5.27 20.30
N LEU A 58 -20.46 4.19 20.70
CA LEU A 58 -21.13 4.15 22.00
C LEU A 58 -20.12 4.25 23.15
N SER A 59 -18.98 3.58 23.04
CA SER A 59 -17.92 3.61 24.05
C SER A 59 -17.25 4.99 24.13
N HIS A 60 -17.02 5.62 22.98
CA HIS A 60 -16.50 6.99 22.92
C HIS A 60 -17.46 8.00 23.54
N TYR A 61 -18.75 7.92 23.22
CA TYR A 61 -19.76 8.81 23.80
C TYR A 61 -19.86 8.64 25.32
N GLN A 62 -19.82 7.41 25.83
CA GLN A 62 -19.83 7.17 27.28
C GLN A 62 -18.63 7.77 28.01
N THR A 63 -17.48 7.86 27.33
CA THR A 63 -16.24 8.33 27.95
C THR A 63 -16.08 9.84 27.83
N GLU A 64 -16.48 10.43 26.70
CA GLU A 64 -16.16 11.81 26.33
C GLU A 64 -17.38 12.65 25.91
N GLY A 65 -18.59 12.09 25.97
CA GLY A 65 -19.82 12.75 25.54
C GLY A 65 -19.79 13.13 24.07
N LEU A 66 -20.30 14.34 23.77
CA LEU A 66 -20.35 14.85 22.41
C LEU A 66 -18.96 15.04 21.76
N ALA A 67 -17.95 15.40 22.56
CA ALA A 67 -16.57 15.55 22.06
C ALA A 67 -16.03 14.24 21.49
N GLY A 68 -16.44 13.10 22.04
CA GLY A 68 -16.06 11.76 21.55
C GLY A 68 -16.63 11.40 20.18
N LEU A 69 -17.62 12.13 19.66
CA LEU A 69 -18.23 11.90 18.35
C LEU A 69 -17.55 12.69 17.22
N VAL A 70 -16.74 13.68 17.55
CA VAL A 70 -16.00 14.48 16.57
C VAL A 70 -14.79 13.69 16.06
N ASP A 71 -14.39 13.94 14.81
CA ASP A 71 -13.25 13.25 14.22
C ASP A 71 -11.97 13.57 14.98
N ARG A 72 -11.35 12.54 15.57
CA ARG A 72 -9.96 12.64 16.01
C ARG A 72 -9.14 12.41 14.78
N SER A 73 -8.33 13.40 14.39
CA SER A 73 -7.35 13.24 13.32
C SER A 73 -6.59 11.94 13.57
N HIS A 74 -6.81 10.93 12.71
CA HIS A 74 -6.04 9.70 12.80
C HIS A 74 -4.57 10.11 12.70
N ALA A 75 -3.75 9.63 13.64
CA ALA A 75 -2.32 9.77 13.54
C ALA A 75 -1.89 9.33 12.13
N ALA A 76 -1.02 10.12 11.50
CA ALA A 76 -0.59 9.88 10.13
C ALA A 76 -0.26 8.40 9.92
N PRO A 77 -0.58 7.82 8.75
CA PRO A 77 -0.26 6.43 8.45
C PRO A 77 1.18 6.13 8.86
N ARG A 78 1.38 5.06 9.64
CA ARG A 78 2.73 4.66 10.05
C ARG A 78 3.58 4.50 8.79
N GLU A 79 4.70 5.22 8.72
CA GLU A 79 5.64 5.10 7.60
C GLU A 79 6.16 3.66 7.57
N GLN A 80 5.62 2.84 6.66
CA GLN A 80 5.97 1.42 6.58
C GLN A 80 7.43 1.19 6.18
N VAL A 81 8.04 2.15 5.46
CA VAL A 81 9.44 2.12 5.05
C VAL A 81 10.04 3.51 5.27
N PRO A 82 10.99 3.67 6.21
CA PRO A 82 11.66 4.94 6.46
C PRO A 82 12.22 5.58 5.17
N ALA A 83 12.07 6.90 5.05
CA ALA A 83 12.60 7.71 3.95
C ALA A 83 14.01 7.32 3.44
N PRO A 84 15.03 7.06 4.29
CA PRO A 84 16.35 6.67 3.81
C PRO A 84 16.38 5.31 3.10
N ILE A 85 15.52 4.36 3.50
CA ILE A 85 15.42 3.04 2.85
C ILE A 85 14.77 3.18 1.47
N ARG A 86 13.74 4.03 1.35
CA ARG A 86 13.07 4.33 0.07
C ARG A 86 14.00 5.03 -0.93
N ALA A 87 14.77 6.03 -0.48
CA ALA A 87 15.76 6.70 -1.33
C ALA A 87 16.83 5.72 -1.84
N ARG A 88 17.23 4.77 -0.99
CA ARG A 88 18.22 3.75 -1.34
C ARG A 88 17.66 2.64 -2.23
N LEU A 89 16.37 2.32 -2.10
CA LEU A 89 15.65 1.43 -3.02
C LEU A 89 15.53 2.07 -4.41
N LEU A 90 15.23 3.38 -4.47
CA LEU A 90 15.24 4.17 -5.70
C LEU A 90 16.63 4.28 -6.33
N ALA A 91 17.68 4.36 -5.52
CA ALA A 91 19.06 4.33 -6.03
C ALA A 91 19.44 2.93 -6.56
N ALA A 92 19.03 1.87 -5.86
CA ALA A 92 19.28 0.48 -6.27
C ALA A 92 18.52 0.13 -7.56
N THR A 93 17.32 0.67 -7.80
CA THR A 93 16.58 0.50 -9.06
C THR A 93 17.16 1.31 -10.22
N ARG A 94 17.95 2.36 -9.95
CA ARG A 94 18.65 3.17 -10.96
C ARG A 94 20.05 2.66 -11.29
N THR A 95 20.52 1.63 -10.62
CA THR A 95 21.81 0.99 -10.88
C THR A 95 21.58 -0.39 -11.48
N SER A 96 22.38 -0.78 -12.46
CA SER A 96 22.39 -2.16 -12.96
C SER A 96 22.56 -3.16 -11.81
N PRO A 97 22.00 -4.38 -11.92
CA PRO A 97 22.24 -5.43 -10.94
C PRO A 97 23.74 -5.55 -10.63
N PRO A 98 24.11 -5.78 -9.36
CA PRO A 98 25.50 -6.04 -9.01
C PRO A 98 26.11 -7.11 -9.92
N ALA A 99 27.33 -6.88 -10.42
CA ALA A 99 27.94 -7.69 -11.48
C ALA A 99 28.11 -9.18 -11.12
N ASP A 100 28.14 -9.48 -9.82
CA ASP A 100 28.11 -10.82 -9.25
C ASP A 100 26.83 -11.58 -9.59
N THR A 101 25.68 -10.93 -9.81
CA THR A 101 24.43 -11.60 -10.23
C THR A 101 24.44 -12.15 -11.65
N GLY A 102 25.40 -11.74 -12.50
CA GLY A 102 25.43 -12.09 -13.92
C GLY A 102 24.30 -11.45 -14.77
N LEU A 103 23.49 -10.56 -14.18
CA LEU A 103 22.38 -9.90 -14.86
C LEU A 103 22.81 -8.55 -15.42
N SER A 104 22.51 -8.28 -16.70
CA SER A 104 22.77 -6.97 -17.31
C SER A 104 21.72 -5.93 -16.91
N HIS A 105 20.50 -6.36 -16.58
CA HIS A 105 19.38 -5.51 -16.17
C HIS A 105 18.49 -6.28 -15.18
N TRP A 106 17.79 -5.55 -14.30
CA TRP A 106 16.79 -6.15 -13.42
C TRP A 106 15.53 -6.50 -14.21
N SER A 107 15.08 -7.76 -14.17
CA SER A 107 13.68 -8.04 -14.48
C SER A 107 12.79 -7.65 -13.29
N ASN A 108 11.51 -7.37 -13.57
CA ASN A 108 10.51 -7.07 -12.54
C ASN A 108 10.39 -8.21 -11.50
N GLN A 109 10.55 -9.46 -11.94
CA GLN A 109 10.44 -10.64 -11.09
C GLN A 109 11.65 -10.78 -10.15
N GLU A 110 12.87 -10.58 -10.67
CA GLU A 110 14.11 -10.65 -9.88
C GLU A 110 14.18 -9.51 -8.86
N MET A 111 13.81 -8.29 -9.26
CA MET A 111 13.73 -7.14 -8.36
C MET A 111 12.70 -7.36 -7.26
N ALA A 112 11.54 -7.94 -7.58
CA ALA A 112 10.51 -8.26 -6.61
C ALA A 112 10.96 -9.35 -5.62
N ALA A 113 11.64 -10.39 -6.09
CA ALA A 113 12.20 -11.44 -5.24
C ALA A 113 13.25 -10.88 -4.27
N PHE A 114 14.22 -10.12 -4.80
CA PHE A 114 15.27 -9.47 -4.03
C PHE A 114 14.70 -8.51 -2.97
N THR A 115 13.75 -7.65 -3.34
CA THR A 115 13.12 -6.70 -2.41
C THR A 115 12.35 -7.42 -1.30
N ARG A 116 11.66 -8.52 -1.62
CA ARG A 116 10.87 -9.29 -0.64
C ARG A 116 11.76 -10.06 0.35
N GLN A 117 12.83 -10.68 -0.13
CA GLN A 117 13.72 -11.51 0.70
C GLN A 117 14.74 -10.67 1.48
N SER A 118 15.30 -9.63 0.86
CA SER A 118 16.48 -8.95 1.39
C SER A 118 16.22 -7.54 1.91
N ILE A 119 15.04 -6.95 1.69
CA ILE A 119 14.76 -5.57 2.09
C ILE A 119 13.50 -5.46 2.97
N ARG A 120 12.38 -6.05 2.55
CA ARG A 120 11.09 -5.89 3.27
C ARG A 120 10.99 -6.66 4.60
N ARG A 121 11.75 -7.73 4.78
CA ARG A 121 11.74 -8.54 6.01
C ARG A 121 12.91 -8.27 6.95
N GLY A 122 13.88 -7.44 6.55
CA GLY A 122 15.05 -7.13 7.36
C GLY A 122 14.91 -5.78 8.06
N THR A 123 15.19 -5.75 9.38
CA THR A 123 15.45 -4.49 10.10
C THR A 123 16.96 -4.27 10.08
N PHE A 124 17.43 -3.22 9.40
CA PHE A 124 18.86 -2.96 9.24
C PHE A 124 19.32 -1.87 10.18
N SER A 125 20.23 -2.19 11.09
CA SER A 125 20.84 -1.23 12.02
C SER A 125 21.84 -0.28 11.35
N SER A 126 22.30 -0.62 10.13
CA SER A 126 23.24 0.21 9.37
C SER A 126 23.26 -0.17 7.88
N VAL A 127 23.65 0.80 7.06
CA VAL A 127 23.96 0.64 5.63
C VAL A 127 24.96 -0.48 5.36
N LYS A 128 25.98 -0.65 6.21
CA LYS A 128 26.98 -1.71 6.05
C LYS A 128 26.37 -3.11 6.18
N VAL A 129 25.40 -3.26 7.09
CA VAL A 129 24.67 -4.51 7.31
C VAL A 129 23.79 -4.83 6.10
N LEU A 130 23.12 -3.82 5.52
CA LEU A 130 22.35 -3.99 4.29
C LEU A 130 23.24 -4.44 3.11
N ILE A 131 24.38 -3.78 2.88
CA ILE A 131 25.31 -4.15 1.80
C ILE A 131 25.80 -5.59 1.97
N LYS A 132 26.14 -5.99 3.20
CA LYS A 132 26.55 -7.35 3.50
C LYS A 132 25.43 -8.35 3.17
N GLN A 133 24.20 -8.08 3.62
CA GLN A 133 23.04 -8.95 3.36
C GLN A 133 22.75 -9.11 1.87
N ILE A 134 22.92 -8.04 1.08
CA ILE A 134 22.75 -8.06 -0.38
C ILE A 134 23.79 -8.99 -1.01
N ARG A 135 25.07 -8.88 -0.61
CA ARG A 135 26.13 -9.76 -1.11
C ARG A 135 25.91 -11.21 -0.71
N ASP A 136 25.53 -11.46 0.54
CA ASP A 136 25.27 -12.80 1.05
C ASP A 136 24.11 -13.47 0.27
N TYR A 137 23.06 -12.70 -0.05
CA TYR A 137 21.96 -13.15 -0.92
C TYR A 137 22.43 -13.50 -2.33
N ILE A 138 23.21 -12.63 -2.97
CA ILE A 138 23.70 -12.85 -4.34
C ILE A 138 24.61 -14.08 -4.38
N MET A 139 25.55 -14.22 -3.44
CA MET A 139 26.42 -15.39 -3.36
C MET A 139 25.62 -16.68 -3.20
N HIS A 140 24.61 -16.69 -2.33
CA HIS A 140 23.75 -17.86 -2.13
C HIS A 140 22.91 -18.19 -3.37
N TRP A 141 22.37 -17.16 -4.03
CA TRP A 141 21.57 -17.32 -5.25
C TRP A 141 22.42 -17.87 -6.41
N ASN A 142 23.60 -17.32 -6.62
CA ASN A 142 24.52 -17.78 -7.66
C ASN A 142 24.99 -19.22 -7.45
N THR A 143 25.13 -19.64 -6.18
CA THR A 143 25.51 -21.02 -5.84
C THR A 143 24.46 -22.05 -6.29
N SER A 144 23.20 -21.64 -6.47
CA SER A 144 22.08 -22.51 -6.85
C SER A 144 21.33 -22.04 -8.10
N ALA A 145 21.93 -21.13 -8.88
CA ALA A 145 21.30 -20.55 -10.05
C ALA A 145 21.07 -21.61 -11.12
N LYS A 146 19.82 -21.73 -11.60
CA LYS A 146 19.51 -22.54 -12.78
C LYS A 146 19.93 -21.74 -14.01
N PRO A 147 20.95 -22.18 -14.77
CA PRO A 147 21.38 -21.42 -15.94
C PRO A 147 20.25 -21.36 -16.95
N PHE A 148 20.02 -20.16 -17.49
CA PHE A 148 19.11 -19.98 -18.60
C PHE A 148 19.70 -20.67 -19.84
N VAL A 149 18.94 -21.58 -20.43
CA VAL A 149 19.31 -22.26 -21.67
C VAL A 149 18.75 -21.47 -22.84
N TRP A 150 19.63 -20.95 -23.70
CA TRP A 150 19.23 -20.33 -24.94
C TRP A 150 18.60 -21.37 -25.85
N THR A 151 17.29 -21.22 -26.13
CA THR A 151 16.53 -22.11 -27.01
C THR A 151 16.70 -21.76 -28.49
N ALA A 152 17.04 -20.50 -28.78
CA ALA A 152 17.35 -20.05 -30.13
C ALA A 152 18.84 -20.23 -30.41
N THR A 153 19.16 -20.78 -31.58
CA THR A 153 20.55 -20.88 -32.04
C THR A 153 21.08 -19.50 -32.42
N ALA A 154 22.41 -19.31 -32.38
CA ALA A 154 23.04 -18.04 -32.76
C ALA A 154 22.64 -17.61 -34.18
N ASP A 155 22.50 -18.57 -35.10
CA ASP A 155 22.11 -18.33 -36.48
C ASP A 155 20.65 -17.83 -36.61
N GLU A 156 19.73 -18.38 -35.81
CA GLU A 156 18.33 -17.92 -35.75
C GLU A 156 18.21 -16.48 -35.25
N ILE A 157 19.04 -16.12 -34.26
CA ILE A 157 19.09 -14.76 -33.72
C ILE A 157 19.62 -13.79 -34.79
N LEU A 158 20.72 -14.15 -35.47
CA LEU A 158 21.31 -13.33 -36.53
C LEU A 158 20.38 -13.18 -37.74
N ALA A 159 19.64 -14.23 -38.10
CA ALA A 159 18.65 -14.17 -39.17
C ALA A 159 17.53 -13.17 -38.86
N LYS A 160 17.04 -13.14 -37.62
CA LYS A 160 16.03 -12.16 -37.17
C LYS A 160 16.55 -10.73 -37.19
N VAL A 161 17.79 -10.51 -36.76
CA VAL A 161 18.42 -9.17 -36.79
C VAL A 161 18.51 -8.64 -38.21
N ARG A 162 19.01 -9.46 -39.16
CA ARG A 162 19.10 -9.08 -40.59
C ARG A 162 17.73 -8.75 -41.20
N LEU A 163 16.68 -9.47 -40.80
CA LEU A 163 15.32 -9.23 -41.27
C LEU A 163 14.79 -7.87 -40.79
N VAL A 164 15.04 -7.52 -39.52
CA VAL A 164 14.70 -6.21 -38.95
C VAL A 164 15.47 -5.08 -39.65
N GLU A 165 16.78 -5.24 -39.86
CA GLU A 165 17.60 -4.26 -40.59
C GLU A 165 17.08 -4.01 -42.01
N THR A 166 16.68 -5.08 -42.70
CA THR A 166 16.13 -4.98 -44.06
C THR A 166 14.78 -4.25 -44.07
N ASN A 167 13.92 -4.52 -43.10
CA ASN A 167 12.61 -3.86 -42.97
C ASN A 167 12.75 -2.37 -42.61
N ILE A 168 13.69 -2.03 -41.73
CA ILE A 168 13.99 -0.63 -41.39
C ILE A 168 14.48 0.11 -42.64
N LYS A 169 15.39 -0.49 -43.42
CA LYS A 169 15.89 0.11 -44.66
C LYS A 169 14.77 0.39 -45.66
N LYS A 170 13.87 -0.57 -45.88
CA LYS A 170 12.68 -0.39 -46.73
C LYS A 170 11.76 0.74 -46.26
N LEU A 171 11.57 0.88 -44.95
CA LEU A 171 10.74 1.96 -44.38
C LEU A 171 11.37 3.33 -44.59
N VAL A 172 12.69 3.44 -44.42
CA VAL A 172 13.44 4.68 -44.69
C VAL A 172 13.38 5.04 -46.18
N ASP A 173 13.57 4.05 -47.07
CA ASP A 173 13.53 4.26 -48.53
C ASP A 173 12.11 4.65 -49.02
N ASN A 174 11.05 4.13 -48.39
CA ASN A 174 9.67 4.50 -48.72
C ASN A 174 9.27 5.90 -48.22
N ASN A 175 9.86 6.37 -47.11
CA ASN A 175 9.63 7.73 -46.60
C ASN A 175 10.46 8.81 -47.32
N ALA A 176 11.40 8.41 -48.18
CA ALA A 176 12.24 9.30 -48.97
C ALA A 176 11.65 9.64 -50.36
N LYS A 177 10.46 9.13 -50.68
CA LYS A 177 9.65 9.46 -51.87
C LYS A 177 8.45 10.31 -51.50
#